data_AF-A0A7S2Z184-F1
#
_entry.id   AF-A0A7S2Z184-F1
#
_cell.length_a   1.000
_cell.length_b   1.000
_cell.length_c   1.000
_cell.angle_alpha   90.00
_cell.angle_beta   90.00
_cell.angle_gamma   90.00
#
_symmetry.space_group_name_H-M   'P 1'
#
loop_
_entity.id
_entity.type
_entity.pdbx_description
1 polymer ?
#
loop_
_entity_poly.entity_id
_entity_poly.type
_entity_poly.pdbx_seq_one_letter_code
_entity_poly.pdbx_strand_id
1 'polypeptide(L)'
;KSEATGARLKEAQSINKSLSSLGDVIQALSAKREHVPFRNSKLTYVLQDSLGGHSKVLMFVQASPAGSNTSETRCSLDFAARARNVELGQAKQNTSRMGDDAKAAKAKR
;
A
#
# COMPACT_ATOMS: atom_id res chain seq x y z
N LYS A 1 5.70 -24.15 1.18
CA LYS A 1 4.83 -23.75 2.32
C LYS A 1 5.56 -24.08 3.61
N SER A 2 5.61 -23.16 4.58
CA SER A 2 6.37 -23.33 5.81
C SER A 2 5.69 -24.31 6.79
N GLU A 3 6.44 -25.28 7.31
CA GLU A 3 6.00 -26.21 8.37
C GLU A 3 6.07 -25.57 9.78
N ALA A 4 5.68 -24.31 9.89
CA ALA A 4 5.77 -23.56 11.14
C ALA A 4 4.69 -24.00 12.13
N THR A 5 5.05 -24.17 13.41
CA THR A 5 4.14 -24.54 14.50
C THR A 5 4.12 -23.46 15.60
N GLY A 6 3.08 -23.48 16.45
CA GLY A 6 2.98 -22.63 17.63
C GLY A 6 3.04 -21.12 17.34
N ALA A 7 3.94 -20.41 18.02
CA ALA A 7 4.09 -18.95 17.88
C ALA A 7 4.49 -18.50 16.47
N ARG A 8 5.38 -19.26 15.80
CA ARG A 8 5.81 -18.98 14.42
C ARG A 8 4.66 -19.09 13.43
N LEU A 9 3.73 -20.00 13.66
CA LEU A 9 2.52 -20.12 12.82
C LEU A 9 1.63 -18.88 12.96
N LYS A 10 1.40 -18.40 14.20
CA LYS A 10 0.60 -17.19 14.45
C LYS A 10 1.22 -15.95 13.82
N GLU A 11 2.55 -15.84 13.89
CA GLU A 11 3.29 -14.77 13.24
C GLU A 11 3.15 -14.85 11.71
N ALA A 12 3.43 -16.01 11.11
CA ALA A 12 3.29 -16.23 9.68
C ALA A 12 1.87 -15.95 9.18
N GLN A 13 0.85 -16.33 9.94
CA GLN A 13 -0.55 -15.99 9.64
C GLN A 13 -0.80 -14.48 9.69
N SER A 14 -0.23 -13.78 10.67
CA SER A 14 -0.39 -12.32 10.80
C SER A 14 0.29 -11.57 9.66
N ILE A 15 1.48 -12.01 9.25
CA ILE A 15 2.21 -11.48 8.09
C ILE A 15 1.41 -11.71 6.81
N ASN A 16 0.95 -12.94 6.58
CA ASN A 16 0.19 -13.25 5.37
C ASN A 16 -1.16 -12.53 5.36
N LYS A 17 -1.80 -12.33 6.52
CA LYS A 17 -3.05 -11.56 6.60
C LYS A 17 -2.86 -10.12 6.15
N SER A 18 -1.82 -9.41 6.61
CA SER A 18 -1.59 -8.03 6.19
C SER A 18 -1.21 -7.92 4.71
N LEU A 19 -0.41 -8.86 4.19
CA LEU A 19 -0.06 -8.91 2.77
C LEU A 19 -1.25 -9.23 1.87
N SER A 20 -2.12 -10.16 2.27
CA SER A 20 -3.36 -10.46 1.55
C SER A 20 -4.30 -9.26 1.54
N SER A 21 -4.51 -8.60 2.68
CA SER A 21 -5.30 -7.37 2.73
C SER A 21 -4.75 -6.27 1.82
N LEU A 22 -3.42 -6.14 1.71
CA LEU A 22 -2.80 -5.20 0.78
C LEU A 22 -3.06 -5.59 -0.68
N GLY A 23 -3.03 -6.90 -0.99
CA GLY A 23 -3.43 -7.42 -2.30
C GLY A 23 -4.88 -7.08 -2.66
N ASP A 24 -5.81 -7.21 -1.72
CA ASP A 24 -7.23 -6.88 -1.90
C ASP A 24 -7.42 -5.38 -2.17
N VAL A 25 -6.69 -4.54 -1.44
CA VAL A 25 -6.68 -3.08 -1.65
C VAL A 25 -6.16 -2.73 -3.04
N ILE A 26 -5.02 -3.28 -3.45
CA ILE A 26 -4.44 -3.07 -4.80
C ILE A 26 -5.44 -3.48 -5.87
N GLN A 27 -6.09 -4.63 -5.71
CA GLN A 27 -7.08 -5.11 -6.66
C GLN A 27 -8.29 -4.20 -6.74
N ALA A 28 -8.82 -3.74 -5.60
CA ALA A 28 -9.94 -2.81 -5.56
C ALA A 28 -9.61 -1.47 -6.22
N LEU A 29 -8.41 -0.94 -5.98
CA LEU A 29 -7.91 0.30 -6.58
C LEU A 29 -7.73 0.17 -8.10
N SER A 30 -7.10 -0.91 -8.56
CA SER A 30 -6.91 -1.16 -10.00
C SER A 30 -8.26 -1.32 -10.73
N ALA A 31 -9.24 -1.94 -10.07
CA ALA A 31 -10.61 -2.07 -10.59
C ALA A 31 -11.48 -0.81 -10.38
N LYS A 32 -10.94 0.28 -9.84
CA LYS A 32 -11.64 1.54 -9.55
C LYS A 32 -12.97 1.34 -8.80
N ARG A 33 -12.97 0.40 -7.83
CA ARG A 33 -14.15 0.13 -6.99
C ARG A 33 -14.43 1.32 -6.08
N GLU A 34 -15.71 1.58 -5.82
CA GLU A 34 -16.15 2.63 -4.89
C GLU A 34 -15.63 2.37 -3.46
N HIS A 35 -15.72 1.11 -2.99
CA HIS A 35 -15.21 0.72 -1.69
C HIS A 35 -13.85 0.02 -1.79
N VAL A 36 -12.85 0.58 -1.10
CA VAL A 36 -11.51 0.01 -0.96
C VAL A 36 -11.27 -0.41 0.49
N PRO A 37 -10.94 -1.69 0.78
CA PRO A 37 -10.97 -2.26 2.12
C PRO A 37 -9.70 -1.97 2.94
N PHE A 38 -9.30 -0.69 3.07
CA PHE A 38 -8.10 -0.30 3.83
C PHE A 38 -8.12 -0.75 5.30
N ARG A 39 -9.29 -0.96 5.90
CA ARG A 39 -9.46 -1.35 7.31
C ARG A 39 -9.25 -2.84 7.60
N ASN A 40 -9.06 -3.69 6.59
CA ASN A 40 -8.90 -5.14 6.79
C ASN A 40 -7.59 -5.52 7.49
N SER A 41 -6.63 -4.62 7.58
CA SER A 41 -5.41 -4.77 8.38
C SER A 41 -4.90 -3.42 8.89
N LYS A 42 -4.11 -3.44 9.97
CA LYS A 42 -3.43 -2.22 10.44
C LYS A 42 -2.47 -1.66 9.40
N LEU A 43 -1.79 -2.53 8.63
CA LEU A 43 -0.84 -2.13 7.59
C LEU A 43 -1.53 -1.31 6.49
N THR A 44 -2.61 -1.86 5.93
CA THR A 44 -3.37 -1.18 4.88
C THR A 44 -4.03 0.11 5.37
N TYR A 45 -4.41 0.16 6.65
CA TYR A 45 -4.99 1.36 7.23
C TYR A 45 -3.97 2.50 7.34
N VAL A 46 -2.75 2.19 7.76
CA VAL A 46 -1.65 3.16 7.79
C VAL A 46 -1.27 3.63 6.38
N LEU A 47 -1.35 2.75 5.39
CA LEU A 47 -1.02 3.06 3.99
C LEU A 47 -2.15 3.74 3.22
N GLN A 48 -3.29 4.03 3.84
CA GLN A 48 -4.46 4.58 3.17
C GLN A 48 -4.15 5.90 2.44
N ASP A 49 -3.43 6.82 3.08
CA ASP A 49 -3.08 8.11 2.46
C ASP A 49 -2.05 7.97 1.33
N SER A 50 -1.22 6.93 1.41
CA SER A 50 -0.25 6.60 0.37
C SER A 50 -0.94 5.99 -0.86
N LEU A 51 -1.89 5.08 -0.66
CA LEU A 51 -2.49 4.27 -1.74
C LEU A 51 -3.88 4.72 -2.19
N GLY A 52 -4.54 5.63 -1.47
CA GLY A 52 -5.86 6.17 -1.83
C GLY A 52 -5.88 7.69 -1.96
N GLY A 53 -4.80 8.37 -1.56
CA GLY A 53 -4.67 9.83 -1.64
C GLY A 53 -3.90 10.31 -2.87
N HIS A 54 -3.39 11.54 -2.78
CA HIS A 54 -2.61 12.20 -3.84
C HIS A 54 -1.10 11.93 -3.77
N SER A 55 -0.73 10.75 -3.27
CA SER A 55 0.66 10.39 -3.00
C SER A 55 1.34 9.75 -4.22
N LYS A 56 2.66 9.91 -4.32
CA LYS A 56 3.48 9.11 -5.23
C LYS A 56 3.99 7.89 -4.47
N VAL A 57 3.69 6.70 -4.98
CA VAL A 57 4.10 5.44 -4.35
C VAL A 57 5.11 4.72 -5.21
N LEU A 58 6.20 4.29 -4.59
CA LEU A 58 7.20 3.42 -5.19
C LEU A 58 7.26 2.12 -4.39
N MET A 59 7.19 0.98 -5.09
CA MET A 59 7.31 -0.34 -4.49
C MET A 59 8.61 -1.01 -4.97
N PHE A 60 9.42 -1.48 -4.04
CA PHE A 60 10.54 -2.38 -4.33
C PHE A 60 10.12 -3.83 -4.11
N VAL A 61 10.48 -4.68 -5.05
CA VAL A 61 10.18 -6.11 -5.00
C VAL A 61 11.50 -6.86 -4.94
N GLN A 62 11.77 -7.45 -3.79
CA GLN A 62 12.97 -8.26 -3.58
C GLN A 62 12.61 -9.72 -3.88
N ALA A 63 13.24 -10.30 -4.90
CA ALA A 63 12.98 -11.66 -5.33
C ALA A 63 14.29 -12.41 -5.58
N SER A 64 14.30 -13.72 -5.30
CA SER A 64 15.49 -14.56 -5.45
C SER A 64 15.54 -15.18 -6.85
N PRO A 65 16.69 -15.14 -7.55
CA PRO A 65 16.83 -15.80 -8.84
C PRO A 65 17.05 -17.32 -8.74
N ALA A 66 17.20 -17.87 -7.53
CA ALA A 66 17.47 -19.29 -7.35
C ALA A 66 16.27 -20.16 -7.79
N GLY A 67 16.55 -21.26 -8.51
CA GLY A 67 15.51 -22.17 -9.02
C GLY A 67 14.65 -22.82 -7.91
N SER A 68 15.20 -23.00 -6.72
CA SER A 68 14.45 -23.47 -5.55
C SER A 68 13.35 -22.49 -5.09
N ASN A 69 13.49 -21.20 -5.45
CA ASN A 69 12.59 -20.13 -5.04
C ASN A 69 11.62 -19.69 -6.14
N THR A 70 11.61 -20.35 -7.31
CA THR A 70 10.83 -19.92 -8.48
C THR A 70 9.35 -19.68 -8.17
N SER A 71 8.72 -20.51 -7.35
CA SER A 71 7.31 -20.34 -6.97
C SER A 71 7.07 -19.04 -6.19
N GLU A 72 7.88 -18.76 -5.18
CA GLU A 72 7.75 -17.56 -4.34
C GLU A 72 8.12 -16.31 -5.14
N THR A 73 9.19 -16.38 -5.95
CA THR A 73 9.60 -15.31 -6.88
C THR A 73 8.48 -14.96 -7.86
N ARG A 74 7.82 -15.96 -8.46
CA ARG A 74 6.67 -15.73 -9.34
C ARG A 74 5.52 -15.06 -8.59
N CYS A 75 5.21 -15.50 -7.37
CA CYS A 75 4.18 -14.89 -6.53
C CYS A 75 4.47 -13.40 -6.26
N SER A 76 5.72 -13.05 -5.92
CA SER A 76 6.13 -11.65 -5.70
C SER A 76 6.02 -10.80 -6.96
N LEU A 77 6.42 -11.34 -8.12
CA LEU A 77 6.33 -10.63 -9.40
C LEU A 77 4.87 -10.44 -9.86
N ASP A 78 4.02 -11.45 -9.69
CA ASP A 78 2.58 -11.36 -9.98
C ASP A 78 1.91 -10.30 -9.09
N PHE A 79 2.31 -10.20 -7.82
CA PHE A 79 1.85 -9.15 -6.92
C PHE A 79 2.26 -7.75 -7.42
N ALA A 80 3.52 -7.58 -7.79
CA ALA A 80 4.06 -6.33 -8.32
C ALA A 80 3.36 -5.91 -9.63
N ALA A 81 3.09 -6.87 -10.51
CA ALA A 81 2.39 -6.61 -11.77
C ALA A 81 0.97 -6.07 -11.53
N ARG A 82 0.26 -6.58 -10.51
CA ARG A 82 -1.04 -6.02 -10.10
C ARG A 82 -0.89 -4.61 -9.52
N ALA A 83 0.11 -4.38 -8.67
CA ALA A 83 0.35 -3.07 -8.06
C ALA A 83 0.66 -1.99 -9.10
N ARG A 84 1.41 -2.34 -10.16
CA ARG A 84 1.75 -1.42 -11.26
C ARG A 84 0.53 -0.86 -11.99
N ASN A 85 -0.57 -1.61 -12.04
CA ASN A 85 -1.79 -1.21 -12.76
C ASN A 85 -2.70 -0.29 -11.93
N VAL A 86 -2.26 0.15 -10.75
CA VAL A 86 -3.00 1.09 -9.91
C VAL A 86 -2.70 2.52 -10.33
N GLU A 87 -3.73 3.26 -10.72
CA GLU A 87 -3.64 4.69 -11.04
C GLU A 87 -4.14 5.53 -9.86
N LEU A 88 -3.23 6.16 -9.12
CA LEU A 88 -3.55 7.00 -7.95
C LEU A 88 -4.00 8.43 -8.32
N GLY A 89 -4.17 8.70 -9.62
CA GLY A 89 -4.50 10.02 -10.13
C GLY A 89 -3.33 11.02 -10.04
N GLN A 90 -3.63 12.30 -10.31
CA GLN A 90 -2.61 13.35 -10.27
C GLN A 90 -2.26 13.70 -8.82
N ALA A 91 -0.97 13.62 -8.50
CA ALA A 91 -0.44 14.10 -7.23
C ALA A 91 -0.60 15.62 -7.15
N LYS A 92 -1.33 16.12 -6.15
CA LYS A 92 -1.44 17.54 -5.84
C LYS A 92 -0.31 17.94 -4.90
N GLN A 93 0.27 19.12 -5.12
CA GLN A 93 1.29 19.65 -4.22
C GLN A 93 0.70 19.81 -2.82
N ASN A 94 1.32 19.16 -1.83
CA ASN A 94 0.95 19.34 -0.43
C ASN A 94 1.63 20.60 0.11
N THR A 95 1.33 21.76 -0.49
CA THR A 95 1.75 23.05 0.07
C THR A 95 0.80 23.42 1.19
N SER A 96 1.10 22.98 2.41
CA SER A 96 0.74 23.83 3.55
C SER A 96 1.56 25.11 3.38
N ARG A 97 0.97 26.12 2.74
CA ARG A 97 1.58 27.45 2.70
C ARG A 97 1.63 27.90 4.16
N MET A 98 2.81 27.76 4.78
CA MET A 98 3.11 28.21 6.14
C MET A 98 3.09 29.76 6.26
N GLY A 99 2.28 30.43 5.44
CA GLY A 99 2.19 31.88 5.33
C GLY A 99 0.81 32.42 4.94
N ASP A 100 -0.21 31.57 4.73
CA ASP A 100 -1.55 32.07 4.40
C ASP A 100 -2.35 32.48 5.66
N ASP A 101 -2.05 31.90 6.83
CA ASP A 101 -2.61 32.35 8.12
C ASP A 101 -2.13 33.75 8.53
N ALA A 102 -0.97 34.19 8.03
CA ALA A 102 -0.43 35.52 8.28
C ALA A 102 -1.09 36.63 7.45
N LYS A 103 -1.71 36.30 6.30
CA LYS A 103 -2.42 37.28 5.46
C LYS A 103 -3.85 37.54 5.92
N ALA A 104 -4.54 36.54 6.48
CA ALA A 104 -5.88 36.73 7.03
C ALA A 104 -5.91 37.69 8.24
N ALA A 105 -4.83 37.77 9.02
CA ALA A 105 -4.75 38.66 10.18
C ALA A 105 -4.45 40.15 9.84
N LYS A 106 -3.93 40.46 8.64
CA LYS A 106 -3.61 41.84 8.22
C LYS A 106 -4.72 42.54 7.44
N ALA A 107 -5.74 41.82 6.97
CA ALA A 107 -6.88 42.39 6.23
C ALA A 107 -8.02 42.92 7.14
N LYS A 108 -7.79 42.97 8.47
CA LYS A 108 -8.75 43.44 9.49
C LYS A 108 -8.26 44.65 10.30
N ARG A 109 -7.24 45.37 9.81
CA ARG A 109 -6.78 46.64 10.37
C ARG A 109 -7.00 47.78 9.38
#